data_AF-A0AAW4LD97-F1
#
_entry.id   AF-A0AAW4LD97-F1
#
_cell.length_a   1.000
_cell.length_b   1.000
_cell.length_c   1.000
_cell.angle_alpha   90.00
_cell.angle_beta   90.00
_cell.angle_gamma   90.00
#
_symmetry.space_group_name_H-M   'P 1'
#
loop_
_entity.id
_entity.type
_entity.pdbx_description
1 polymer ?
#
loop_
_entity_poly.entity_id
_entity_poly.type
_entity_poly.pdbx_seq_one_letter_code
_entity_poly.pdbx_strand_id
1 'polypeptide(L)'
;MSLPEASFSSKSSLPLLHLPENYNYIGVFLTLDCNLHCSYCINRFGVQSAGHRLMTRDQWLLGLNRLSSRPDLPITLQGGEPTLHPDFFAIINGIRPDLQVDLLTNLEIDGARFMTEIAPERLKRDAPYASIRVSYHPEVMSIESLAAKVLAFLQAGYSIGIWGIMHPRFTAEVVTAQQYCHSLGIDFRTKEFLGEYDGVMYGKFSYEGALERREGSRVSCRTSELIIGPDGGVYRCHSDLYAERTPVGHILDPELVLSSDFRRCDHYGFCNPCDVKLKTNRFQEYGHTSVEIVIEPFIK
;
A
#
# COMPACT_ATOMS: atom_id res chain seq x y z
N MET A 1 11.29 -31.65 -26.73
CA MET A 1 9.93 -31.08 -26.64
C MET A 1 10.07 -29.66 -26.16
N SER A 2 10.05 -28.75 -27.11
CA SER A 2 10.15 -27.31 -26.92
C SER A 2 8.83 -26.81 -26.32
N LEU A 3 8.92 -25.98 -25.28
CA LEU A 3 7.76 -25.28 -24.72
C LEU A 3 7.13 -24.38 -25.80
N PRO A 4 5.80 -24.25 -25.85
CA PRO A 4 5.16 -23.38 -26.83
C PRO A 4 5.43 -21.93 -26.47
N GLU A 5 6.00 -21.18 -27.42
CA GLU A 5 6.01 -19.72 -27.41
C GLU A 5 4.56 -19.24 -27.34
N ALA A 6 4.21 -18.56 -26.23
CA ALA A 6 2.94 -17.89 -26.10
C ALA A 6 2.88 -16.77 -27.15
N SER A 7 2.09 -16.97 -28.19
CA SER A 7 1.79 -15.95 -29.19
C SER A 7 0.94 -14.85 -28.55
N PHE A 8 1.59 -13.72 -28.25
CA PHE A 8 0.89 -12.51 -27.81
C PHE A 8 0.06 -11.97 -28.98
N SER A 9 -1.26 -12.08 -28.85
CA SER A 9 -2.24 -11.47 -29.77
C SER A 9 -2.28 -9.95 -29.57
N SER A 10 -2.16 -9.20 -30.66
CA SER A 10 -2.12 -7.73 -30.74
C SER A 10 -3.46 -7.05 -30.45
N LYS A 11 -3.92 -7.04 -29.19
CA LYS A 11 -5.14 -6.33 -28.76
C LYS A 11 -4.80 -5.11 -27.89
N SER A 12 -4.87 -3.93 -28.52
CA SER A 12 -4.94 -2.57 -27.94
C SER A 12 -4.09 -2.32 -26.68
N SER A 13 -2.84 -1.90 -26.85
CA SER A 13 -2.06 -1.32 -25.76
C SER A 13 -2.68 0.03 -25.37
N LEU A 14 -3.13 0.18 -24.12
CA LEU A 14 -3.46 1.50 -23.58
C LEU A 14 -2.23 2.43 -23.70
N PRO A 15 -2.41 3.75 -23.91
CA PRO A 15 -1.29 4.67 -23.99
C PRO A 15 -0.52 4.69 -22.66
N LEU A 16 0.79 4.94 -22.73
CA LEU A 16 1.61 5.02 -21.52
C LEU A 16 1.06 6.07 -20.56
N LEU A 17 0.96 5.70 -19.28
CA LEU A 17 0.52 6.58 -18.21
C LEU A 17 1.75 7.12 -17.48
N HIS A 18 2.06 8.40 -17.70
CA HIS A 18 3.18 9.07 -17.05
C HIS A 18 2.79 9.54 -15.66
N LEU A 19 3.60 9.19 -14.66
CA LEU A 19 3.41 9.66 -13.30
C LEU A 19 4.07 11.03 -13.12
N PRO A 20 3.43 11.98 -12.43
CA PRO A 20 4.06 13.24 -12.06
C PRO A 20 5.37 13.04 -11.26
N GLU A 21 6.34 13.94 -11.43
CA GLU A 21 7.67 13.83 -10.80
C GLU A 21 7.61 13.86 -9.27
N ASN A 22 6.65 14.60 -8.73
CA ASN A 22 6.42 14.74 -7.30
C ASN A 22 5.71 13.53 -6.66
N TYR A 23 5.29 12.51 -7.43
CA TYR A 23 4.61 11.35 -6.84
C TYR A 23 5.52 10.51 -5.94
N ASN A 24 5.13 10.28 -4.68
CA ASN A 24 5.93 9.58 -3.68
C ASN A 24 5.58 8.10 -3.53
N TYR A 25 4.41 7.67 -3.98
CA TYR A 25 3.95 6.31 -3.77
C TYR A 25 3.01 5.81 -4.88
N ILE A 26 3.09 4.51 -5.16
CA ILE A 26 2.11 3.77 -5.96
C ILE A 26 1.55 2.67 -5.08
N GLY A 27 0.32 2.86 -4.60
CA GLY A 27 -0.43 1.88 -3.82
C GLY A 27 -1.44 1.16 -4.68
N VAL A 28 -1.25 -0.15 -4.88
CA VAL A 28 -2.17 -1.02 -5.62
C VAL A 28 -2.86 -1.95 -4.65
N PHE A 29 -4.16 -1.72 -4.45
CA PHE A 29 -5.00 -2.47 -3.54
C PHE A 29 -5.66 -3.61 -4.32
N LEU A 30 -5.02 -4.78 -4.39
CA LEU A 30 -5.57 -5.91 -5.16
C LEU A 30 -6.91 -6.38 -4.58
N THR A 31 -7.05 -6.31 -3.27
CA THR A 31 -8.31 -6.51 -2.53
C THR A 31 -8.25 -5.74 -1.22
N LEU A 32 -9.40 -5.35 -0.67
CA LEU A 32 -9.47 -4.85 0.72
C LEU A 32 -9.81 -5.96 1.73
N ASP A 33 -10.09 -7.18 1.25
CA ASP A 33 -10.30 -8.34 2.10
C ASP A 33 -9.00 -8.74 2.80
N CYS A 34 -9.12 -9.23 4.03
CA CYS A 34 -8.01 -9.71 4.82
C CYS A 34 -8.47 -10.92 5.65
N ASN A 35 -7.58 -11.91 5.79
CA ASN A 35 -7.76 -13.08 6.62
C ASN A 35 -7.47 -12.82 8.11
N LEU A 36 -7.10 -11.58 8.46
CA LEU A 36 -6.93 -11.11 9.83
C LEU A 36 -7.97 -10.04 10.19
N HIS A 37 -8.18 -9.83 11.50
CA HIS A 37 -9.13 -8.84 12.01
C HIS A 37 -8.51 -7.93 13.08
N CYS A 38 -7.31 -7.39 12.80
CA CYS A 38 -6.55 -6.59 13.76
C CYS A 38 -7.35 -5.38 14.26
N SER A 39 -7.37 -5.17 15.58
CA SER A 39 -8.17 -4.10 16.22
C SER A 39 -7.73 -2.68 15.84
N TYR A 40 -6.49 -2.54 15.38
CA TYR A 40 -5.83 -1.27 15.04
C TYR A 40 -5.61 -1.08 13.53
N CYS A 41 -6.26 -1.88 12.68
CA CYS A 41 -6.03 -1.85 11.23
C CYS A 41 -6.43 -0.50 10.60
N ILE A 42 -5.48 0.17 9.96
CA ILE A 42 -5.71 1.48 9.35
C ILE A 42 -6.64 1.44 8.12
N ASN A 43 -6.72 0.30 7.42
CA ASN A 43 -7.69 0.12 6.34
C ASN A 43 -9.14 0.11 6.84
N ARG A 44 -9.33 -0.13 8.16
CA ARG A 44 -10.63 -0.08 8.83
C ARG A 44 -10.86 1.26 9.54
N PHE A 45 -10.00 2.25 9.31
CA PHE A 45 -10.15 3.57 9.89
C PHE A 45 -11.29 4.32 9.18
N GLY A 46 -12.43 4.48 9.87
CA GLY A 46 -13.58 5.24 9.38
C GLY A 46 -14.72 4.34 8.89
N VAL A 47 -15.52 4.85 7.93
CA VAL A 47 -16.64 4.10 7.34
C VAL A 47 -16.06 3.02 6.44
N GLN A 48 -16.51 1.78 6.65
CA GLN A 48 -16.20 0.66 5.77
C GLN A 48 -17.38 0.40 4.85
N SER A 49 -17.10 0.25 3.57
CA SER A 49 -18.01 -0.33 2.62
C SER A 49 -17.84 -1.85 2.53
N ALA A 50 -18.83 -2.53 1.97
CA ALA A 50 -18.82 -3.97 1.78
C ALA A 50 -18.67 -4.31 0.29
N GLY A 51 -17.62 -5.07 -0.04
CA GLY A 51 -17.48 -5.75 -1.32
C GLY A 51 -17.06 -4.85 -2.48
N HIS A 52 -15.76 -4.89 -2.82
CA HIS A 52 -15.27 -4.30 -4.06
C HIS A 52 -15.37 -5.31 -5.20
N ARG A 53 -15.77 -4.85 -6.38
CA ARG A 53 -15.55 -5.64 -7.60
C ARG A 53 -14.04 -5.77 -7.80
N LEU A 54 -13.53 -6.99 -7.87
CA LEU A 54 -12.13 -7.23 -8.18
C LEU A 54 -11.89 -7.13 -9.70
N MET A 55 -10.85 -6.42 -10.11
CA MET A 55 -10.30 -6.53 -11.45
C MET A 55 -9.75 -7.94 -11.69
N THR A 56 -9.92 -8.46 -12.89
CA THR A 56 -9.30 -9.73 -13.29
C THR A 56 -7.80 -9.58 -13.48
N ARG A 57 -7.06 -10.70 -13.52
CA ARG A 57 -5.65 -10.73 -13.97
C ARG A 57 -5.40 -9.84 -15.19
N ASP A 58 -6.15 -10.05 -16.28
CA ASP A 58 -5.88 -9.38 -17.56
C ASP A 58 -6.11 -7.87 -17.47
N GLN A 59 -7.09 -7.45 -16.68
CA GLN A 59 -7.34 -6.04 -16.39
C GLN A 59 -6.19 -5.44 -15.58
N TRP A 60 -5.73 -6.11 -14.52
CA TRP A 60 -4.58 -5.64 -13.75
C TRP A 60 -3.32 -5.51 -14.61
N LEU A 61 -3.02 -6.53 -15.41
CA LEU A 61 -1.85 -6.50 -16.29
C LEU A 61 -1.95 -5.41 -17.35
N LEU A 62 -3.13 -5.20 -17.94
CA LEU A 62 -3.36 -4.11 -18.90
C LEU A 62 -3.16 -2.72 -18.27
N GLY A 63 -3.66 -2.51 -17.05
CA GLY A 63 -3.57 -1.23 -16.33
C GLY A 63 -2.22 -0.95 -15.69
N LEU A 64 -1.53 -1.95 -15.13
CA LEU A 64 -0.24 -1.76 -14.49
C LEU A 64 0.90 -1.65 -15.52
N ASN A 65 0.82 -2.41 -16.63
CA ASN A 65 1.90 -2.42 -17.63
C ASN A 65 1.93 -1.18 -18.53
N ARG A 66 0.94 -0.29 -18.46
CA ARG A 66 1.02 1.04 -19.10
C ARG A 66 1.72 2.09 -18.24
N LEU A 67 2.01 1.82 -16.96
CA LEU A 67 2.68 2.79 -16.09
C LEU A 67 4.10 3.08 -16.62
N SER A 68 4.45 4.36 -16.70
CA SER A 68 5.82 4.84 -16.87
C SER A 68 6.34 5.27 -15.50
N SER A 69 6.87 4.30 -14.76
CA SER A 69 7.44 4.52 -13.42
C SER A 69 8.98 4.60 -13.46
N ARG A 70 9.57 4.83 -12.29
CA ARG A 70 11.00 5.00 -12.04
C ARG A 70 11.51 3.99 -11.01
N PRO A 71 12.82 3.65 -10.99
CA PRO A 71 13.36 2.62 -10.09
C PRO A 71 13.12 2.86 -8.60
N ASP A 72 13.04 4.13 -8.17
CA ASP A 72 12.77 4.58 -6.81
C ASP A 72 11.27 4.64 -6.46
N LEU A 73 10.37 4.36 -7.41
CA LEU A 73 8.92 4.38 -7.23
C LEU A 73 8.30 3.04 -7.67
N PRO A 74 8.42 1.98 -6.85
CA PRO A 74 7.88 0.67 -7.18
C PRO A 74 6.36 0.66 -7.12
N ILE A 75 5.75 -0.24 -7.90
CA ILE A 75 4.37 -0.66 -7.72
C ILE A 75 4.29 -1.43 -6.40
N THR A 76 3.58 -0.90 -5.41
CA THR A 76 3.42 -1.58 -4.13
C THR A 76 2.11 -2.34 -4.12
N LEU A 77 2.17 -3.66 -4.22
CA LEU A 77 1.03 -4.54 -4.06
C LEU A 77 0.69 -4.63 -2.57
N GLN A 78 -0.54 -4.26 -2.24
CA GLN A 78 -1.03 -4.19 -0.87
C GLN A 78 -2.56 -4.32 -0.85
N GLY A 79 -3.16 -3.97 0.28
CA GLY A 79 -4.60 -4.04 0.45
C GLY A 79 -4.95 -4.36 1.88
N GLY A 80 -6.02 -5.12 2.06
CA GLY A 80 -6.21 -5.93 3.26
C GLY A 80 -5.10 -6.98 3.34
N GLU A 81 -5.20 -8.02 2.52
CA GLU A 81 -4.10 -8.95 2.23
C GLU A 81 -4.05 -9.23 0.72
N PRO A 82 -3.06 -8.69 -0.02
CA PRO A 82 -3.00 -8.84 -1.48
C PRO A 82 -2.93 -10.30 -1.94
N THR A 83 -2.38 -11.21 -1.14
CA THR A 83 -2.25 -12.62 -1.52
C THR A 83 -3.58 -13.38 -1.55
N LEU A 84 -4.67 -12.78 -1.06
CA LEU A 84 -6.02 -13.34 -1.15
C LEU A 84 -6.66 -13.12 -2.53
N HIS A 85 -6.09 -12.24 -3.36
CA HIS A 85 -6.57 -12.09 -4.73
C HIS A 85 -6.36 -13.42 -5.49
N PRO A 86 -7.38 -13.99 -6.15
CA PRO A 86 -7.30 -15.32 -6.77
C PRO A 86 -6.17 -15.43 -7.81
N ASP A 87 -5.90 -14.33 -8.51
CA ASP A 87 -4.85 -14.24 -9.53
C ASP A 87 -3.52 -13.64 -9.02
N PHE A 88 -3.29 -13.55 -7.70
CA PHE A 88 -2.10 -12.87 -7.13
C PHE A 88 -0.79 -13.24 -7.82
N PHE A 89 -0.50 -14.55 -7.95
CA PHE A 89 0.72 -15.06 -8.58
C PHE A 89 0.83 -14.67 -10.06
N ALA A 90 -0.29 -14.69 -10.79
CA ALA A 90 -0.30 -14.33 -12.20
C ALA A 90 -0.13 -12.82 -12.41
N ILE A 91 -0.69 -12.00 -11.51
CA ILE A 91 -0.55 -10.55 -11.55
C ILE A 91 0.90 -10.15 -11.27
N ILE A 92 1.48 -10.60 -10.16
CA ILE A 92 2.84 -10.19 -9.78
C ILE A 92 3.88 -10.60 -10.83
N ASN A 93 3.76 -11.80 -11.40
CA ASN A 93 4.67 -12.28 -12.44
C ASN A 93 4.42 -11.65 -13.82
N GLY A 94 3.18 -11.19 -14.09
CA GLY A 94 2.82 -10.56 -15.36
C GLY A 94 3.09 -9.06 -15.42
N ILE A 95 3.41 -8.41 -14.29
CA ILE A 95 3.91 -7.03 -14.29
C ILE A 95 5.25 -7.01 -15.03
N ARG A 96 5.38 -6.06 -15.96
CA ARG A 96 6.57 -5.81 -16.78
C ARG A 96 7.86 -5.92 -15.95
N PRO A 97 8.89 -6.63 -16.45
CA PRO A 97 10.13 -6.85 -15.69
C PRO A 97 10.87 -5.56 -15.31
N ASP A 98 10.75 -4.48 -16.09
CA ASP A 98 11.41 -3.21 -15.82
C ASP A 98 10.73 -2.37 -14.72
N LEU A 99 9.46 -2.66 -14.42
CA LEU A 99 8.74 -2.01 -13.32
C LEU A 99 9.10 -2.69 -12.00
N GLN A 100 9.60 -1.92 -11.03
CA GLN A 100 9.92 -2.42 -9.70
C GLN A 100 8.63 -2.74 -8.91
N VAL A 101 8.67 -3.79 -8.09
CA VAL A 101 7.51 -4.23 -7.30
C VAL A 101 7.92 -4.41 -5.84
N ASP A 102 7.11 -3.85 -4.94
CA ASP A 102 7.17 -4.12 -3.50
C ASP A 102 5.87 -4.82 -3.08
N LEU A 103 5.92 -5.60 -2.00
CA LEU A 103 4.79 -6.33 -1.44
C LEU A 103 4.62 -5.99 0.05
N LEU A 104 3.43 -5.54 0.45
CA LEU A 104 3.03 -5.44 1.84
C LEU A 104 2.02 -6.55 2.14
N THR A 105 2.35 -7.43 3.09
CA THR A 105 1.59 -8.65 3.38
C THR A 105 1.69 -8.99 4.86
N ASN A 106 0.73 -9.77 5.36
CA ASN A 106 0.79 -10.44 6.65
C ASN A 106 1.52 -11.80 6.58
N LEU A 107 1.90 -12.27 5.38
CA LEU A 107 2.60 -13.53 5.11
C LEU A 107 1.85 -14.80 5.60
N GLU A 108 0.53 -14.71 5.79
CA GLU A 108 -0.34 -15.86 6.03
C GLU A 108 -0.71 -16.52 4.69
N ILE A 109 0.34 -16.99 4.00
CA ILE A 109 0.30 -17.74 2.74
C ILE A 109 1.24 -18.94 2.82
N ASP A 110 1.02 -19.95 1.97
CA ASP A 110 1.96 -21.04 1.76
C ASP A 110 3.28 -20.49 1.18
N GLY A 111 4.31 -20.42 2.04
CA GLY A 111 5.62 -19.94 1.69
C GLY A 111 6.36 -20.81 0.68
N ALA A 112 6.16 -22.13 0.68
CA ALA A 112 6.81 -23.03 -0.27
C ALA A 112 6.24 -22.82 -1.69
N ARG A 113 4.91 -22.68 -1.79
CA ARG A 113 4.24 -22.28 -3.04
C ARG A 113 4.75 -20.92 -3.50
N PHE A 114 4.81 -19.93 -2.60
CA PHE A 114 5.31 -18.60 -2.94
C PHE A 114 6.70 -18.65 -3.54
N MET A 115 7.63 -19.33 -2.87
CA MET A 115 9.02 -19.44 -3.33
C MET A 115 9.18 -20.25 -4.62
N THR A 116 8.20 -21.10 -4.96
CA THR A 116 8.18 -21.85 -6.22
C THR A 116 7.62 -21.02 -7.37
N GLU A 117 6.59 -20.21 -7.13
CA GLU A 117 5.88 -19.47 -8.18
C GLU A 117 6.45 -18.08 -8.47
N ILE A 118 7.20 -17.50 -7.53
CA ILE A 118 7.79 -16.16 -7.68
C ILE A 118 9.30 -16.31 -7.60
N ALA A 119 10.03 -15.69 -8.53
CA ALA A 119 11.48 -15.61 -8.44
C ALA A 119 11.88 -14.51 -7.44
N PRO A 120 12.91 -14.69 -6.59
CA PRO A 120 13.36 -13.65 -5.65
C PRO A 120 13.63 -12.29 -6.31
N GLU A 121 14.15 -12.29 -7.54
CA GLU A 121 14.46 -11.11 -8.34
C GLU A 121 13.22 -10.25 -8.64
N ARG A 122 12.03 -10.84 -8.66
CA ARG A 122 10.77 -10.11 -8.87
C ARG A 122 10.49 -9.14 -7.73
N LEU A 123 10.92 -9.49 -6.52
CA LEU A 123 10.72 -8.74 -5.27
C LEU A 123 12.06 -8.41 -4.63
N LYS A 124 13.00 -7.91 -5.45
CA LYS A 124 14.32 -7.49 -5.00
C LYS A 124 14.79 -6.30 -5.83
N ARG A 125 14.94 -5.16 -5.16
CA ARG A 125 15.49 -3.94 -5.74
C ARG A 125 16.48 -3.29 -4.78
N ASP A 126 17.31 -2.41 -5.32
CA ASP A 126 18.17 -1.57 -4.50
C ASP A 126 17.34 -0.51 -3.76
N ALA A 127 17.25 -0.66 -2.44
CA ALA A 127 16.39 0.14 -1.59
C ALA A 127 16.91 0.15 -0.14
N PRO A 128 16.64 1.21 0.63
CA PRO A 128 17.01 1.27 2.05
C PRO A 128 16.16 0.36 2.94
N TYR A 129 15.25 -0.44 2.38
CA TYR A 129 14.35 -1.36 3.07
C TYR A 129 13.98 -2.54 2.16
N ALA A 130 13.50 -3.63 2.78
CA ALA A 130 13.09 -4.83 2.06
C ALA A 130 11.91 -4.60 1.11
N SER A 131 11.92 -5.26 -0.05
CA SER A 131 10.82 -5.22 -1.03
C SER A 131 9.58 -5.96 -0.53
N ILE A 132 9.75 -7.03 0.25
CA ILE A 132 8.67 -7.70 0.97
C ILE A 132 8.65 -7.17 2.41
N ARG A 133 7.55 -6.53 2.78
CA ARG A 133 7.36 -5.94 4.11
C ARG A 133 6.25 -6.67 4.83
N VAL A 134 6.66 -7.54 5.74
CA VAL A 134 5.74 -8.39 6.48
C VAL A 134 5.25 -7.66 7.72
N SER A 135 3.94 -7.51 7.86
CA SER A 135 3.35 -6.87 9.04
C SER A 135 3.23 -7.87 10.18
N TYR A 136 3.91 -7.62 11.29
CA TYR A 136 3.76 -8.42 12.50
C TYR A 136 2.56 -7.94 13.32
N HIS A 137 1.65 -8.88 13.60
CA HIS A 137 0.41 -8.63 14.32
C HIS A 137 0.37 -9.43 15.64
N PRO A 138 0.82 -8.85 16.77
CA PRO A 138 0.94 -9.57 18.05
C PRO A 138 -0.37 -10.20 18.55
N GLU A 139 -1.53 -9.64 18.18
CA GLU A 139 -2.85 -10.20 18.53
C GLU A 139 -3.08 -11.62 18.01
N VAL A 140 -2.44 -11.99 16.89
CA VAL A 140 -2.77 -13.19 16.11
C VAL A 140 -1.54 -13.95 15.62
N MET A 141 -0.33 -13.43 15.82
CA MET A 141 0.92 -14.03 15.34
C MET A 141 1.90 -14.31 16.47
N SER A 142 2.56 -15.47 16.42
CA SER A 142 3.79 -15.73 17.18
C SER A 142 4.99 -15.20 16.39
N ILE A 143 5.85 -14.43 17.07
CA ILE A 143 7.05 -13.88 16.43
C ILE A 143 8.04 -14.98 16.04
N GLU A 144 8.13 -16.06 16.81
CA GLU A 144 9.02 -17.19 16.54
C GLU A 144 8.64 -17.88 15.22
N SER A 145 7.34 -18.11 15.03
CA SER A 145 6.81 -18.72 13.81
C SER A 145 7.01 -17.81 12.60
N LEU A 146 6.78 -16.50 12.77
CA LEU A 146 7.00 -15.52 11.72
C LEU A 146 8.48 -15.40 11.34
N ALA A 147 9.37 -15.33 12.33
CA ALA A 147 10.81 -15.25 12.12
C ALA A 147 11.34 -16.48 11.37
N ALA A 148 10.85 -17.69 11.71
CA ALA A 148 11.22 -18.90 10.99
C ALA A 148 10.82 -18.84 9.50
N LYS A 149 9.60 -18.37 9.19
CA LYS A 149 9.16 -18.15 7.80
C LYS A 149 10.07 -17.13 7.09
N VAL A 150 10.34 -15.99 7.72
CA VAL A 150 11.17 -14.93 7.14
C VAL A 150 12.61 -15.38 6.90
N LEU A 151 13.21 -16.15 7.81
CA LEU A 151 14.54 -16.74 7.63
C LEU A 151 14.59 -17.68 6.41
N ALA A 152 13.54 -18.49 6.19
CA ALA A 152 13.47 -19.34 5.00
C ALA A 152 13.46 -18.52 3.69
N PHE A 153 12.73 -17.40 3.66
CA PHE A 153 12.72 -16.49 2.52
C PHE A 153 14.09 -15.81 2.32
N LEU A 154 14.74 -15.37 3.40
CA LEU A 154 16.09 -14.79 3.34
C LEU A 154 17.10 -15.82 2.77
N GLN A 155 17.04 -17.07 3.22
CA GLN A 155 17.87 -18.16 2.71
C GLN A 155 17.60 -18.46 1.23
N ALA A 156 16.36 -18.28 0.78
CA ALA A 156 15.97 -18.39 -0.63
C ALA A 156 16.31 -17.14 -1.47
N GLY A 157 16.96 -16.13 -0.90
CA GLY A 157 17.50 -14.96 -1.61
C GLY A 157 16.57 -13.76 -1.74
N TYR A 158 15.41 -13.79 -1.07
CA TYR A 158 14.42 -12.72 -1.08
C TYR A 158 14.87 -11.49 -0.28
N SER A 159 14.43 -10.31 -0.73
CA SER A 159 14.51 -9.07 0.04
C SER A 159 13.27 -8.95 0.92
N ILE A 160 13.34 -9.43 2.16
CA ILE A 160 12.21 -9.51 3.10
C ILE A 160 12.58 -8.98 4.49
N GLY A 161 11.64 -8.32 5.16
CA GLY A 161 11.77 -7.85 6.53
C GLY A 161 10.43 -7.76 7.26
N ILE A 162 10.48 -7.46 8.55
CA ILE A 162 9.30 -7.41 9.43
C ILE A 162 9.04 -5.97 9.89
N TRP A 163 7.77 -5.59 9.95
CA TRP A 163 7.30 -4.30 10.45
C TRP A 163 6.28 -4.49 11.57
N GLY A 164 6.59 -3.98 12.76
CA GLY A 164 5.65 -3.88 13.89
C GLY A 164 5.04 -2.48 14.02
N ILE A 165 3.81 -2.41 14.53
CA ILE A 165 3.16 -1.14 14.87
C ILE A 165 3.35 -0.86 16.37
N MET A 166 3.82 0.34 16.72
CA MET A 166 3.98 0.79 18.11
C MET A 166 2.65 1.21 18.73
N HIS A 167 1.72 0.26 18.78
CA HIS A 167 0.43 0.43 19.43
C HIS A 167 0.60 0.39 20.96
N PRO A 168 -0.04 1.27 21.75
CA PRO A 168 0.17 1.33 23.20
C PRO A 168 -0.02 -0.02 23.91
N ARG A 169 -1.08 -0.75 23.56
CA ARG A 169 -1.35 -2.11 24.09
C ARG A 169 -0.25 -3.14 23.83
N PHE A 170 0.49 -3.02 22.73
CA PHE A 170 1.42 -4.07 22.26
C PHE A 170 2.88 -3.61 22.21
N THR A 171 3.19 -2.44 22.77
CA THR A 171 4.52 -1.84 22.67
C THR A 171 5.62 -2.74 23.22
N ALA A 172 5.41 -3.33 24.40
CA ALA A 172 6.39 -4.24 25.00
C ALA A 172 6.64 -5.47 24.13
N GLU A 173 5.57 -6.10 23.63
CA GLU A 173 5.65 -7.28 22.77
C GLU A 173 6.37 -7.00 21.45
N VAL A 174 6.07 -5.86 20.81
CA VAL A 174 6.74 -5.43 19.57
C VAL A 174 8.22 -5.16 19.80
N VAL A 175 8.61 -4.56 20.92
CA VAL A 175 10.03 -4.33 21.26
C VAL A 175 10.76 -5.66 21.49
N THR A 176 10.15 -6.59 22.23
CA THR A 176 10.73 -7.93 22.44
C THR A 176 10.85 -8.69 21.12
N ALA A 177 9.82 -8.65 20.27
CA ALA A 177 9.84 -9.24 18.93
C ALA A 177 10.95 -8.65 18.05
N GLN A 178 11.12 -7.32 18.09
CA GLN A 178 12.20 -6.64 17.36
C GLN A 178 13.57 -7.10 17.82
N GLN A 179 13.83 -7.13 19.13
CA GLN A 179 15.10 -7.58 19.69
C GLN A 179 15.40 -9.05 19.32
N TYR A 180 14.39 -9.91 19.40
CA TYR A 180 14.50 -11.30 18.98
C TYR A 180 14.86 -11.41 17.50
N CYS A 181 14.15 -10.72 16.60
CA CYS A 181 14.45 -10.72 15.18
C CYS A 181 15.83 -10.15 14.85
N HIS A 182 16.25 -9.07 15.49
CA HIS A 182 17.59 -8.51 15.33
C HIS A 182 18.68 -9.50 15.76
N SER A 183 18.46 -10.27 16.83
CA SER A 183 19.41 -11.32 17.26
C SER A 183 19.58 -12.45 16.23
N LEU A 184 18.60 -12.61 15.33
CA LEU A 184 18.62 -13.57 14.22
C LEU A 184 19.09 -12.95 12.89
N GLY A 185 19.45 -11.65 12.90
CA GLY A 185 19.85 -10.93 11.68
C GLY A 185 18.69 -10.55 10.75
N ILE A 186 17.44 -10.59 11.24
CA ILE A 186 16.26 -10.18 10.48
C ILE A 186 16.08 -8.66 10.61
N ASP A 187 15.89 -7.95 9.48
CA ASP A 187 15.48 -6.53 9.51
C ASP A 187 14.07 -6.43 10.09
N PHE A 188 13.96 -5.95 11.32
CA PHE A 188 12.70 -5.62 11.98
C PHE A 188 12.64 -4.13 12.25
N ARG A 189 11.65 -3.46 11.66
CA ARG A 189 11.39 -2.03 11.84
C ARG A 189 10.07 -1.79 12.52
N THR A 190 9.93 -0.61 13.10
CA THR A 190 8.68 -0.18 13.74
C THR A 190 8.05 0.97 12.98
N LYS A 191 6.73 1.05 12.99
CA LYS A 191 5.96 2.22 12.55
C LYS A 191 5.17 2.77 13.74
N GLU A 192 4.95 4.08 13.71
CA GLU A 192 4.03 4.74 14.62
C GLU A 192 2.61 4.18 14.46
N PHE A 193 1.89 4.04 15.58
CA PHE A 193 0.47 3.75 15.56
C PHE A 193 -0.32 5.00 15.15
N LEU A 194 -1.22 4.82 14.19
CA LEU A 194 -2.03 5.88 13.62
C LEU A 194 -3.50 5.51 13.80
N GLY A 195 -4.12 6.07 14.84
CA GLY A 195 -5.46 5.69 15.21
C GLY A 195 -5.80 6.09 16.63
N GLU A 196 -7.03 5.83 17.02
CA GLU A 196 -7.51 6.11 18.36
C GLU A 196 -7.30 4.89 19.26
N TYR A 197 -6.80 5.12 20.48
CA TYR A 197 -6.73 4.12 21.53
C TYR A 197 -7.00 4.79 22.88
N ASP A 198 -7.90 4.22 23.68
CA ASP A 198 -8.38 4.79 24.96
C ASP A 198 -8.79 6.28 24.86
N GLY A 199 -9.47 6.65 23.77
CA GLY A 199 -9.96 8.01 23.53
C GLY A 199 -8.89 9.02 23.11
N VAL A 200 -7.65 8.57 22.87
CA VAL A 200 -6.53 9.41 22.42
C VAL A 200 -6.18 9.08 20.98
N MET A 201 -6.09 10.11 20.14
CA MET A 201 -5.62 9.98 18.76
C MET A 201 -4.07 9.96 18.73
N TYR A 202 -3.50 8.85 18.27
CA TYR A 202 -2.06 8.66 18.11
C TYR A 202 -1.62 8.96 16.67
N GLY A 203 -0.45 9.58 16.54
CA GLY A 203 0.13 10.00 15.28
C GLY A 203 0.64 11.43 15.31
N LYS A 204 1.63 11.74 14.48
CA LYS A 204 2.02 13.13 14.15
C LYS A 204 1.34 13.55 12.85
N PHE A 205 0.45 14.54 12.90
CA PHE A 205 -0.35 14.98 11.76
C PHE A 205 -0.05 16.43 11.39
N SER A 206 -0.07 16.72 10.09
CA SER A 206 0.29 18.03 9.55
C SER A 206 -0.87 19.03 9.53
N TYR A 207 -2.10 18.55 9.74
CA TYR A 207 -3.31 19.38 9.66
C TYR A 207 -4.20 19.11 10.86
N GLU A 208 -4.35 20.13 11.72
CA GLU A 208 -5.31 20.14 12.83
C GLU A 208 -6.73 20.02 12.28
N GLY A 209 -7.63 19.31 12.96
CA GLY A 209 -9.02 19.16 12.50
C GLY A 209 -9.25 18.09 11.43
N ALA A 210 -8.23 17.67 10.68
CA ALA A 210 -8.38 16.74 9.56
C ALA A 210 -8.94 15.34 9.92
N LEU A 211 -8.86 14.96 11.21
CA LEU A 211 -9.23 13.64 11.74
C LEU A 211 -10.31 13.72 12.83
N GLU A 212 -11.02 14.85 12.98
CA GLU A 212 -12.03 15.05 14.03
C GLU A 212 -13.26 14.17 13.92
N ARG A 213 -13.61 13.73 12.71
CA ARG A 213 -14.74 12.82 12.41
C ARG A 213 -16.11 13.32 12.88
N ARG A 214 -16.34 14.64 12.89
CA ARG A 214 -17.62 15.26 13.29
C ARG A 214 -18.38 15.81 12.09
N GLU A 215 -17.85 16.88 11.50
CA GLU A 215 -18.47 17.56 10.35
C GLU A 215 -17.44 17.77 9.25
N GLY A 216 -17.87 17.57 8.00
CA GLY A 216 -17.02 17.74 6.83
C GLY A 216 -16.91 19.22 6.49
N SER A 217 -15.71 19.75 6.36
CA SER A 217 -15.51 21.10 5.82
C SER A 217 -14.93 21.07 4.40
N ARG A 218 -15.10 22.19 3.70
CA ARG A 218 -14.57 22.37 2.36
C ARG A 218 -13.13 22.82 2.40
N VAL A 219 -12.28 22.10 1.67
CA VAL A 219 -10.88 22.44 1.43
C VAL A 219 -10.53 22.17 -0.02
N SER A 220 -9.36 22.62 -0.44
CA SER A 220 -8.74 22.20 -1.69
C SER A 220 -7.53 21.33 -1.36
N CYS A 221 -7.43 20.15 -1.95
CA CYS A 221 -6.33 19.23 -1.67
C CYS A 221 -5.74 18.60 -2.93
N ARG A 222 -4.45 18.26 -2.86
CA ARG A 222 -3.74 17.48 -3.88
C ARG A 222 -2.96 16.35 -3.22
N THR A 223 -2.71 15.29 -3.97
CA THR A 223 -1.97 14.12 -3.50
C THR A 223 -0.66 13.97 -4.27
N SER A 224 0.34 13.40 -3.61
CA SER A 224 1.53 12.86 -4.28
C SER A 224 1.45 11.34 -4.48
N GLU A 225 0.30 10.71 -4.27
CA GLU A 225 0.19 9.25 -4.30
C GLU A 225 -0.68 8.80 -5.48
N LEU A 226 -0.27 7.74 -6.18
CA LEU A 226 -1.14 6.98 -7.07
C LEU A 226 -1.80 5.86 -6.26
N ILE A 227 -3.10 5.97 -6.01
CA ILE A 227 -3.88 4.99 -5.25
C ILE A 227 -4.86 4.31 -6.19
N ILE A 228 -4.70 3.01 -6.39
CA ILE A 228 -5.54 2.20 -7.29
C ILE A 228 -6.30 1.18 -6.45
N GLY A 229 -7.63 1.28 -6.43
CA GLY A 229 -8.52 0.37 -5.71
C GLY A 229 -8.73 -0.97 -6.41
N PRO A 230 -9.37 -1.95 -5.74
CA PRO A 230 -9.55 -3.30 -6.28
C PRO A 230 -10.34 -3.36 -7.59
N ASP A 231 -11.18 -2.35 -7.83
CA ASP A 231 -12.04 -2.21 -9.01
C ASP A 231 -11.37 -1.51 -10.19
N GLY A 232 -10.15 -0.99 -10.00
CA GLY A 232 -9.40 -0.20 -10.97
C GLY A 232 -9.63 1.30 -10.88
N GLY A 233 -10.48 1.74 -9.96
CA GLY A 233 -10.65 3.15 -9.65
C GLY A 233 -9.33 3.76 -9.16
N VAL A 234 -8.99 4.93 -9.69
CA VAL A 234 -7.89 5.75 -9.19
C VAL A 234 -8.47 6.74 -8.19
N TYR A 235 -7.99 6.71 -6.96
CA TYR A 235 -8.52 7.51 -5.86
C TYR A 235 -7.55 8.63 -5.50
N ARG A 236 -8.08 9.76 -5.05
CA ARG A 236 -7.27 10.91 -4.62
C ARG A 236 -6.48 10.63 -3.34
N CYS A 237 -7.03 9.88 -2.40
CA CYS A 237 -6.41 9.58 -1.12
C CYS A 237 -6.95 8.27 -0.54
N HIS A 238 -6.34 7.77 0.54
CA HIS A 238 -6.79 6.54 1.21
C HIS A 238 -8.20 6.70 1.78
N SER A 239 -8.54 7.89 2.28
CA SER A 239 -9.90 8.18 2.76
C SER A 239 -10.95 7.99 1.67
N ASP A 240 -10.69 8.43 0.44
CA ASP A 240 -11.63 8.27 -0.68
C ASP A 240 -11.77 6.80 -1.07
N LEU A 241 -10.66 6.04 -1.09
CA LEU A 241 -10.67 4.60 -1.37
C LEU A 241 -11.50 3.84 -0.33
N TYR A 242 -11.21 4.01 0.96
CA TYR A 242 -11.84 3.21 2.01
C TYR A 242 -13.31 3.57 2.26
N ALA A 243 -13.68 4.83 1.99
CA ALA A 243 -15.07 5.27 2.08
C ALA A 243 -15.85 5.11 0.76
N GLU A 244 -15.29 4.43 -0.25
CA GLU A 244 -15.90 4.22 -1.57
C GLU A 244 -16.43 5.52 -2.22
N ARG A 245 -15.66 6.60 -2.08
CA ARG A 245 -15.99 7.85 -2.78
C ARG A 245 -15.69 7.71 -4.26
N THR A 246 -16.32 8.56 -5.08
CA THR A 246 -16.13 8.51 -6.53
C THR A 246 -14.63 8.62 -6.88
N PRO A 247 -14.07 7.64 -7.62
CA PRO A 247 -12.68 7.71 -8.04
C PRO A 247 -12.47 8.89 -9.01
N VAL A 248 -11.26 9.43 -9.02
CA VAL A 248 -10.86 10.53 -9.91
C VAL A 248 -10.56 10.09 -11.34
N GLY A 249 -10.61 8.80 -11.61
CA GLY A 249 -10.38 8.17 -12.91
C GLY A 249 -10.32 6.65 -12.78
N HIS A 250 -9.97 5.96 -13.84
CA HIS A 250 -9.86 4.50 -13.85
C HIS A 250 -8.60 4.07 -14.61
N ILE A 251 -7.85 3.09 -14.11
CA ILE A 251 -6.54 2.72 -14.66
C ILE A 251 -6.62 2.19 -16.12
N LEU A 252 -7.78 1.62 -16.48
CA LEU A 252 -8.09 1.16 -17.84
C LEU A 252 -8.63 2.25 -18.77
N ASP A 253 -8.85 3.47 -18.29
CA ASP A 253 -9.31 4.58 -19.14
C ASP A 253 -8.13 5.08 -19.99
N PRO A 254 -8.17 4.97 -21.33
CA PRO A 254 -7.08 5.45 -22.19
C PRO A 254 -6.78 6.93 -21.99
N GLU A 255 -7.79 7.74 -21.62
CA GLU A 255 -7.68 9.19 -21.42
C GLU A 255 -7.34 9.60 -19.98
N LEU A 256 -7.02 8.63 -19.10
CA LEU A 256 -6.61 8.93 -17.73
C LEU A 256 -5.37 9.84 -17.72
N VAL A 257 -5.52 11.02 -17.13
CA VAL A 257 -4.42 11.95 -16.84
C VAL A 257 -4.22 12.05 -15.33
N LEU A 258 -3.00 11.73 -14.88
CA LEU A 258 -2.57 11.98 -13.50
C LEU A 258 -2.13 13.43 -13.38
N SER A 259 -2.71 14.16 -12.44
CA SER A 259 -2.44 15.58 -12.20
C SER A 259 -2.15 15.82 -10.71
N SER A 260 -1.26 16.77 -10.45
CA SER A 260 -0.94 17.28 -9.11
C SER A 260 -1.67 18.58 -8.78
N ASP A 261 -2.74 18.88 -9.52
CA ASP A 261 -3.56 20.06 -9.28
C ASP A 261 -4.39 19.88 -8.01
N PHE A 262 -4.64 21.02 -7.36
CA PHE A 262 -5.55 21.10 -6.24
C PHE A 262 -6.99 20.80 -6.69
N ARG A 263 -7.67 19.94 -5.95
CA ARG A 263 -9.06 19.54 -6.18
C ARG A 263 -9.89 19.81 -4.95
N ARG A 264 -11.10 20.29 -5.16
CA ARG A 264 -12.06 20.51 -4.08
C ARG A 264 -12.36 19.21 -3.34
N CYS A 265 -12.45 19.29 -2.01
CA CYS A 265 -12.85 18.23 -1.11
C CYS A 265 -13.85 18.79 -0.10
N ASP A 266 -15.01 18.15 0.05
CA ASP A 266 -16.02 18.50 1.06
C ASP A 266 -15.96 17.53 2.27
N HIS A 267 -14.85 16.78 2.44
CA HIS A 267 -14.67 15.73 3.46
C HIS A 267 -13.50 16.00 4.41
N TYR A 268 -13.04 17.24 4.51
CA TYR A 268 -12.04 17.57 5.53
C TYR A 268 -12.62 17.33 6.93
N GLY A 269 -11.84 16.72 7.83
CA GLY A 269 -12.35 16.17 9.09
C GLY A 269 -12.56 14.64 9.04
N PHE A 270 -12.66 14.07 7.83
CA PHE A 270 -12.74 12.63 7.60
C PHE A 270 -11.54 12.11 6.81
N CYS A 271 -10.39 12.78 6.85
CA CYS A 271 -9.17 12.29 6.22
C CYS A 271 -8.73 10.94 6.83
N ASN A 272 -7.90 10.19 6.12
CA ASN A 272 -7.27 9.00 6.69
C ASN A 272 -5.93 9.42 7.33
N PRO A 273 -5.53 8.86 8.49
CA PRO A 273 -4.27 9.17 9.13
C PRO A 273 -3.06 8.94 8.23
N CYS A 274 -3.10 7.96 7.32
CA CYS A 274 -2.04 7.75 6.33
C CYS A 274 -1.85 8.92 5.36
N ASP A 275 -2.92 9.65 5.07
CA ASP A 275 -2.91 10.77 4.11
C ASP A 275 -2.28 12.03 4.72
N VAL A 276 -2.48 12.26 6.02
CA VAL A 276 -2.15 13.52 6.72
C VAL A 276 -1.03 13.38 7.75
N LYS A 277 -0.45 12.19 7.92
CA LYS A 277 0.70 12.00 8.81
C LYS A 277 1.98 12.66 8.28
N LEU A 278 2.79 13.14 9.21
CA LEU A 278 4.15 13.57 8.95
C LEU A 278 5.07 12.34 8.85
N LYS A 279 5.67 12.14 7.68
CA LYS A 279 6.48 10.97 7.34
C LYS A 279 7.71 11.37 6.52
N THR A 280 8.52 10.37 6.16
CA THR A 280 9.57 10.53 5.15
C THR A 280 8.99 10.44 3.74
N ASN A 281 9.56 11.18 2.80
CA ASN A 281 9.29 11.00 1.37
C ASN A 281 9.98 9.74 0.82
N ARG A 282 9.84 9.48 -0.49
CA ARG A 282 10.48 8.31 -1.13
C ARG A 282 12.01 8.32 -1.04
N PHE A 283 12.62 9.50 -0.92
CA PHE A 283 14.06 9.70 -0.75
C PHE A 283 14.54 9.62 0.71
N GLN A 284 13.67 9.20 1.64
CA GLN A 284 13.96 9.11 3.08
C GLN A 284 14.15 10.47 3.78
N GLU A 285 13.69 11.57 3.19
CA GLU A 285 13.74 12.90 3.79
C GLU A 285 12.50 13.12 4.66
N TYR A 286 12.70 13.48 5.93
CA TYR A 286 11.61 13.75 6.87
C TYR A 286 10.93 15.09 6.57
N GLY A 287 9.64 15.20 6.87
CA GLY A 287 8.86 16.44 6.68
C GLY A 287 7.77 16.34 5.60
N HIS A 288 7.54 15.16 5.05
CA HIS A 288 6.59 14.94 3.97
C HIS A 288 5.21 14.52 4.48
N THR A 289 4.17 14.93 3.76
CA THR A 289 2.77 14.49 3.95
C THR A 289 2.19 14.14 2.58
N SER A 290 1.46 13.03 2.48
CA SER A 290 0.92 12.54 1.19
C SER A 290 -0.01 13.54 0.52
N VAL A 291 -0.85 14.18 1.34
CA VAL A 291 -1.85 15.13 0.89
C VAL A 291 -1.49 16.52 1.36
N GLU A 292 -1.45 17.45 0.43
CA GLU A 292 -1.37 18.87 0.72
C GLU A 292 -2.78 19.46 0.75
N ILE A 293 -3.10 20.22 1.79
CA ILE A 293 -4.44 20.76 2.04
C ILE A 293 -4.34 22.27 2.20
N VAL A 294 -5.11 22.98 1.39
CA VAL A 294 -5.37 24.42 1.51
C VAL A 294 -6.78 24.59 2.06
N ILE A 295 -6.87 25.11 3.28
CA ILE A 295 -8.14 25.49 3.88
C ILE A 295 -8.52 26.85 3.29
N GLU A 296 -9.57 26.88 2.46
CA GLU A 296 -10.05 28.13 1.89
C GLU A 296 -10.54 29.03 3.05
N PRO A 297 -10.09 30.29 3.15
CA PRO A 297 -10.68 31.20 4.12
C PRO A 297 -12.17 31.35 3.79
N PHE A 298 -13.03 31.16 4.79
CA PHE A 298 -14.46 31.41 4.66
C PHE A 298 -14.67 32.85 4.15
N ILE A 299 -14.96 33.00 2.86
CA ILE A 299 -15.57 34.23 2.35
C ILE A 299 -17.04 34.13 2.79
N LYS A 300 -17.33 34.80 3.90
CA LYS A 300 -18.70 35.02 4.38
C LYS A 300 -19.54 35.75 3.34
#